data_AF-K0SL34-F1
#
_entry.id   AF-K0SL34-F1
#
_cell.length_a   1.000
_cell.length_b   1.000
_cell.length_c   1.000
_cell.angle_alpha   90.00
_cell.angle_beta   90.00
_cell.angle_gamma   90.00
#
_symmetry.space_group_name_H-M   'P 1'
#
loop_
_entity.id
_entity.type
_entity.pdbx_description
1 polymer ?
#
loop_
_entity_poly.entity_id
_entity_poly.type
_entity_poly.pdbx_seq_one_letter_code
_entity_poly.pdbx_strand_id
1 'polypeptide(L)'
;MLRPIRAKMFASKSKDHQQTDRAMVDEEKLLSSDADLRAERQALPSSSSPAPRHLTKPKPEPEPDGDGVEEKVENDEPVPFRYIPVVMQGNKQVPTTDSAALVDEIGGLPSLLGMTSSFYDKAFQDATLDRFIRSHADPHGERFSKWIHAKLTGSDVWNEDRRARVHEPVHDRTSAHVAAWHSPKRPASERGRHFKLDECRVWMRLHFWALRDAIGETTSPSFVDFYVRFIGHFIRVYEGAAPAFARDSYRWSADRKNISEYIKNGRKMRDVLGLSLSEALGQIPEEEATDNVWPYDA
;
A
#
# COMPACT_ATOMS: atom_id res chain seq x y z
N MET A 1 -55.21 -60.22 4.97
CA MET A 1 -53.84 -60.59 5.39
C MET A 1 -52.94 -59.37 5.28
N LEU A 2 -52.01 -59.22 6.22
CA LEU A 2 -51.23 -58.02 6.53
C LEU A 2 -49.97 -57.80 5.65
N ARG A 3 -49.72 -56.52 5.30
CA ARG A 3 -48.43 -55.76 5.14
C ARG A 3 -47.39 -56.22 4.07
N PRO A 4 -46.40 -55.38 3.65
CA PRO A 4 -46.00 -54.05 4.16
C PRO A 4 -45.78 -52.91 3.12
N ILE A 5 -45.79 -51.69 3.65
CA ILE A 5 -45.32 -50.42 3.06
C ILE A 5 -43.78 -50.37 3.16
N ARG A 6 -43.09 -49.98 2.08
CA ARG A 6 -41.64 -49.69 2.09
C ARG A 6 -41.42 -48.22 1.70
N ALA A 7 -40.92 -47.45 2.66
CA ALA A 7 -40.42 -46.09 2.46
C ALA A 7 -39.14 -46.09 1.62
N LYS A 8 -39.03 -45.16 0.68
CA LYS A 8 -37.76 -44.75 0.07
C LYS A 8 -37.44 -43.33 0.55
N MET A 9 -36.65 -43.22 1.61
CA MET A 9 -35.76 -42.07 1.80
C MET A 9 -34.52 -42.33 0.93
N PHE A 10 -34.26 -41.47 -0.05
CA PHE A 10 -32.95 -41.39 -0.69
C PHE A 10 -32.36 -40.00 -0.42
N ALA A 11 -31.08 -40.03 -0.07
CA ALA A 11 -30.30 -38.99 0.56
C ALA A 11 -30.09 -37.76 -0.34
N SER A 12 -30.45 -36.58 0.19
CA SER A 12 -29.92 -35.28 -0.26
C SER A 12 -28.85 -34.83 0.72
N LYS A 13 -27.65 -35.43 0.65
CA LYS A 13 -26.43 -34.95 1.31
C LYS A 13 -25.23 -35.47 0.51
N SER A 14 -24.82 -34.75 -0.54
CA SER A 14 -23.50 -34.99 -1.15
C SER A 14 -22.99 -33.88 -2.08
N LYS A 15 -23.81 -32.90 -2.49
CA LYS A 15 -23.32 -31.82 -3.39
C LYS A 15 -22.75 -30.60 -2.66
N ASP A 16 -23.31 -30.23 -1.51
CA ASP A 16 -22.85 -29.03 -0.78
C ASP A 16 -21.51 -29.21 -0.06
N HIS A 17 -21.16 -30.43 0.39
CA HIS A 17 -19.84 -30.71 0.97
C HIS A 17 -18.73 -30.71 -0.09
N GLN A 18 -18.98 -31.26 -1.29
CA GLN A 18 -17.95 -31.29 -2.32
C GLN A 18 -17.63 -29.90 -2.90
N GLN A 19 -18.57 -28.95 -2.86
CA GLN A 19 -18.35 -27.60 -3.37
C GLN A 19 -17.70 -26.67 -2.34
N THR A 20 -17.95 -26.90 -1.05
CA THR A 20 -17.27 -26.21 0.06
C THR A 20 -15.85 -26.74 0.27
N ASP A 21 -15.64 -28.05 0.14
CA ASP A 21 -14.29 -28.65 0.20
C ASP A 21 -13.42 -28.23 -0.99
N ARG A 22 -13.98 -28.07 -2.20
CA ARG A 22 -13.21 -27.57 -3.36
C ARG A 22 -12.82 -26.10 -3.21
N ALA A 23 -13.73 -25.27 -2.71
CA ALA A 23 -13.46 -23.85 -2.47
C ALA A 23 -12.43 -23.64 -1.35
N MET A 24 -12.50 -24.42 -0.27
CA MET A 24 -11.49 -24.39 0.79
C MET A 24 -10.14 -24.96 0.34
N VAL A 25 -10.12 -26.00 -0.49
CA VAL A 25 -8.87 -26.54 -1.06
C VAL A 25 -8.24 -25.58 -2.06
N ASP A 26 -9.03 -24.82 -2.84
CA ASP A 26 -8.52 -23.78 -3.74
C ASP A 26 -8.05 -22.52 -2.97
N GLU A 27 -8.73 -22.16 -1.88
CA GLU A 27 -8.33 -21.06 -0.97
C GLU A 27 -7.07 -21.41 -0.17
N GLU A 28 -6.94 -22.64 0.33
CA GLU A 28 -5.72 -23.13 0.98
C GLU A 28 -4.57 -23.32 -0.01
N LYS A 29 -4.84 -23.63 -1.28
CA LYS A 29 -3.84 -23.58 -2.37
C LYS A 29 -3.44 -22.14 -2.69
N LEU A 30 -4.36 -21.19 -2.67
CA LEU A 30 -4.10 -19.75 -2.90
C LEU A 30 -3.31 -19.11 -1.74
N LEU A 31 -3.64 -19.46 -0.50
CA LEU A 31 -2.98 -19.03 0.75
C LEU A 31 -1.63 -19.72 0.96
N SER A 32 -1.48 -20.99 0.58
CA SER A 32 -0.17 -21.70 0.61
C SER A 32 0.72 -21.36 -0.58
N SER A 33 0.16 -20.74 -1.62
CA SER A 33 0.89 -20.28 -2.78
C SER A 33 1.28 -18.81 -2.65
N ASP A 34 2.11 -18.46 -1.67
CA ASP A 34 2.69 -17.11 -1.62
C ASP A 34 3.64 -16.92 -2.82
N ALA A 35 3.11 -16.40 -3.93
CA ALA A 35 3.81 -16.21 -5.18
C ALA A 35 4.76 -15.01 -5.09
N ASP A 36 4.44 -14.04 -4.24
CA ASP A 36 5.23 -12.83 -4.06
C ASP A 36 6.41 -13.08 -3.12
N LEU A 37 6.21 -13.77 -2.00
CA LEU A 37 7.34 -14.26 -1.21
C LEU A 37 8.14 -15.31 -2.00
N ARG A 38 7.54 -16.09 -2.93
CA ARG A 38 8.32 -16.96 -3.82
C ARG A 38 9.12 -16.17 -4.86
N ALA A 39 8.58 -15.12 -5.46
CA ALA A 39 9.31 -14.23 -6.36
C ALA A 39 10.45 -13.50 -5.63
N GLU A 40 10.22 -13.09 -4.38
CA GLU A 40 11.24 -12.47 -3.50
C GLU A 40 12.27 -13.51 -2.97
N ARG A 41 11.91 -14.80 -2.86
CA ARG A 41 12.74 -15.89 -2.27
C ARG A 41 13.47 -16.76 -3.30
N GLN A 42 13.02 -16.83 -4.55
CA GLN A 42 13.70 -17.52 -5.66
C GLN A 42 14.94 -16.76 -6.17
N ALA A 43 15.19 -15.55 -5.68
CA ALA A 43 16.27 -14.67 -6.11
C ALA A 43 17.54 -14.67 -5.20
N LEU A 44 17.72 -15.64 -4.30
CA LEU A 44 18.88 -15.69 -3.39
C LEU A 44 19.52 -17.10 -3.27
N PRO A 45 20.87 -17.22 -3.25
CA PRO A 45 21.55 -18.39 -2.70
C PRO A 45 21.78 -18.26 -1.17
N SER A 46 22.00 -19.41 -0.53
CA SER A 46 21.82 -19.69 0.90
C SER A 46 22.99 -19.35 1.86
N SER A 47 22.63 -19.32 3.16
CA SER A 47 23.44 -19.35 4.40
C SER A 47 24.01 -17.99 4.87
N SER A 48 24.11 -17.64 6.16
CA SER A 48 23.76 -18.25 7.45
C SER A 48 23.83 -17.16 8.53
N SER A 49 22.99 -17.26 9.56
CA SER A 49 23.01 -16.45 10.80
C SER A 49 24.25 -16.79 11.68
N PRO A 50 24.65 -16.01 12.71
CA PRO A 50 23.81 -15.72 13.89
C PRO A 50 23.94 -14.32 14.55
N ALA A 51 22.94 -14.01 15.39
CA ALA A 51 22.80 -12.85 16.29
C ALA A 51 23.53 -13.08 17.65
N PRO A 52 23.19 -12.43 18.80
CA PRO A 52 22.74 -11.04 19.11
C PRO A 52 23.51 -10.44 20.32
N ARG A 53 23.47 -9.12 20.61
CA ARG A 53 23.74 -8.60 21.98
C ARG A 53 23.00 -7.30 22.38
N HIS A 54 22.33 -7.44 23.53
CA HIS A 54 22.08 -6.50 24.64
C HIS A 54 21.34 -5.16 24.46
N LEU A 55 20.09 -5.15 24.92
CA LEU A 55 19.33 -3.99 25.38
C LEU A 55 19.60 -3.73 26.87
N THR A 56 19.97 -2.49 27.21
CA THR A 56 19.97 -1.95 28.58
C THR A 56 18.80 -0.98 28.77
N LYS A 57 18.15 -1.07 29.93
CA LYS A 57 16.93 -0.35 30.36
C LYS A 57 17.16 1.16 30.56
N PRO A 58 16.16 2.03 30.34
CA PRO A 58 16.13 3.37 30.92
C PRO A 58 15.24 3.43 32.19
N LYS A 59 15.52 4.41 33.05
CA LYS A 59 14.75 4.79 34.26
C LYS A 59 14.80 6.34 34.38
N PRO A 60 13.90 6.98 35.14
CA PRO A 60 12.66 7.62 34.70
C PRO A 60 12.74 9.17 34.69
N GLU A 61 11.72 9.78 34.10
CA GLU A 61 11.46 11.23 34.01
C GLU A 61 11.11 11.88 35.38
N PRO A 62 11.27 13.21 35.49
CA PRO A 62 10.43 14.06 36.32
C PRO A 62 9.55 15.02 35.50
N GLU A 63 8.27 15.13 35.88
CA GLU A 63 7.33 16.15 35.39
C GLU A 63 7.27 17.41 36.31
N PRO A 64 6.31 18.38 36.17
CA PRO A 64 6.57 19.64 35.48
C PRO A 64 6.19 20.89 36.32
N ASP A 65 6.92 21.98 36.16
CA ASP A 65 6.51 23.34 36.54
C ASP A 65 6.79 24.21 35.30
N GLY A 66 5.95 25.07 34.74
CA GLY A 66 4.88 25.90 35.26
C GLY A 66 5.05 27.26 34.56
N ASP A 67 3.96 27.81 34.01
CA ASP A 67 3.80 29.16 33.43
C ASP A 67 4.51 29.56 32.11
N GLY A 68 3.72 29.53 31.04
CA GLY A 68 3.29 30.76 30.36
C GLY A 68 4.35 31.69 29.78
N VAL A 69 4.84 31.37 28.58
CA VAL A 69 5.30 32.35 27.60
C VAL A 69 4.78 31.92 26.24
N GLU A 70 3.99 32.77 25.57
CA GLU A 70 3.66 32.63 24.15
C GLU A 70 4.96 32.74 23.34
N GLU A 71 5.59 31.60 23.08
CA GLU A 71 6.77 31.50 22.25
C GLU A 71 6.35 31.59 20.78
N LYS A 72 6.55 32.75 20.17
CA LYS A 72 6.68 32.85 18.71
C LYS A 72 8.01 32.23 18.30
N VAL A 73 7.96 30.96 17.92
CA VAL A 73 9.05 30.16 17.35
C VAL A 73 8.49 29.62 16.04
N GLU A 74 9.11 29.70 14.87
CA GLU A 74 10.45 30.09 14.45
C GLU A 74 10.35 30.52 12.99
N ASN A 75 11.37 31.23 12.48
CA ASN A 75 11.59 31.28 11.04
C ASN A 75 11.90 29.86 10.56
N ASP A 76 10.92 29.15 10.01
CA ASP A 76 11.13 27.87 9.32
C ASP A 76 11.93 28.16 8.04
N GLU A 77 13.26 28.17 8.16
CA GLU A 77 14.08 28.06 6.96
C GLU A 77 13.72 26.74 6.28
N PRO A 78 13.40 26.76 4.98
CA PRO A 78 12.95 25.57 4.28
C PRO A 78 14.02 24.48 4.36
N VAL A 79 13.61 23.28 4.78
CA VAL A 79 14.50 22.12 4.89
C VAL A 79 15.18 21.90 3.53
N PRO A 80 16.53 21.95 3.46
CA PRO A 80 17.22 21.82 2.19
C PRO A 80 17.04 20.42 1.61
N PHE A 81 16.86 20.35 0.29
CA PHE A 81 16.75 19.10 -0.43
C PHE A 81 18.05 18.28 -0.36
N ARG A 82 17.91 16.98 -0.10
CA ARG A 82 18.97 15.98 -0.09
C ARG A 82 18.49 14.75 -0.84
N TYR A 83 19.24 14.37 -1.87
CA TYR A 83 18.92 13.16 -2.62
C TYR A 83 19.33 11.91 -1.83
N ILE A 84 18.36 11.02 -1.58
CA ILE A 84 18.60 9.73 -0.92
C ILE A 84 18.26 8.60 -1.92
N PRO A 85 19.16 7.67 -2.27
CA PRO A 85 18.89 6.62 -3.24
C PRO A 85 17.88 5.57 -2.74
N VAL A 86 17.10 4.97 -3.65
CA VAL A 86 16.29 3.78 -3.30
C VAL A 86 17.17 2.54 -3.42
N VAL A 87 17.71 2.08 -2.29
CA VAL A 87 18.67 0.97 -2.27
C VAL A 87 17.97 -0.38 -2.41
N MET A 88 18.51 -1.19 -3.32
CA MET A 88 18.02 -2.53 -3.68
C MET A 88 19.04 -3.61 -3.32
N GLN A 89 18.57 -4.73 -2.75
CA GLN A 89 19.32 -5.97 -2.62
C GLN A 89 18.64 -7.04 -3.48
N GLY A 90 19.17 -7.26 -4.69
CA GLY A 90 18.43 -7.99 -5.74
C GLY A 90 17.15 -7.22 -6.10
N ASN A 91 16.00 -7.88 -6.05
CA ASN A 91 14.70 -7.26 -6.34
C ASN A 91 14.01 -6.67 -5.09
N LYS A 92 14.68 -6.66 -3.94
CA LYS A 92 14.10 -6.23 -2.66
C LYS A 92 14.63 -4.85 -2.27
N GLN A 93 13.73 -3.89 -2.07
CA GLN A 93 14.10 -2.63 -1.40
C GLN A 93 14.50 -2.91 0.05
N VAL A 94 15.61 -2.31 0.46
CA VAL A 94 16.15 -2.41 1.83
C VAL A 94 16.21 -1.03 2.50
N PRO A 95 15.87 -0.93 3.80
CA PRO A 95 16.00 0.32 4.54
C PRO A 95 17.47 0.69 4.69
N THR A 96 17.76 1.99 4.73
CA THR A 96 19.07 2.57 5.04
C THR A 96 18.96 3.52 6.23
N THR A 97 20.10 3.92 6.80
CA THR A 97 20.13 4.96 7.83
C THR A 97 19.49 6.26 7.32
N ASP A 98 19.73 6.61 6.05
CA ASP A 98 19.19 7.83 5.46
C ASP A 98 17.68 7.75 5.22
N SER A 99 17.15 6.60 4.77
CA SER A 99 15.69 6.45 4.62
C SER A 99 14.98 6.45 5.98
N ALA A 100 15.64 5.96 7.04
CA ALA A 100 15.12 6.06 8.39
C ALA A 100 15.12 7.51 8.89
N ALA A 101 16.20 8.25 8.66
CA ALA A 101 16.29 9.67 9.01
C ALA A 101 15.23 10.54 8.31
N LEU A 102 14.87 10.21 7.05
CA LEU A 102 13.76 10.88 6.36
C LEU A 102 12.40 10.63 7.04
N VAL A 103 12.20 9.44 7.63
CA VAL A 103 10.97 9.14 8.39
C VAL A 103 10.95 9.91 9.71
N ASP A 104 12.08 10.02 10.39
CA ASP A 104 12.19 10.82 11.62
C ASP A 104 11.93 12.31 11.33
N GLU A 105 12.47 12.85 10.22
CA GLU A 105 12.31 14.24 9.79
C GLU A 105 10.84 14.64 9.62
N ILE A 106 9.99 13.76 9.09
CA ILE A 106 8.57 14.05 8.91
C ILE A 106 7.73 13.86 10.18
N GLY A 107 8.32 13.45 11.31
CA GLY A 107 7.62 13.16 12.56
C GLY A 107 7.27 11.68 12.78
N GLY A 108 7.92 10.76 12.05
CA GLY A 108 7.86 9.33 12.30
C GLY A 108 6.56 8.63 11.87
N LEU A 109 6.26 7.51 12.53
CA LEU A 109 5.05 6.71 12.30
C LEU A 109 3.74 7.51 12.41
N PRO A 110 3.56 8.46 13.36
CA PRO A 110 2.35 9.29 13.42
C PRO A 110 2.06 10.06 12.14
N SER A 111 3.07 10.65 11.50
CA SER A 111 2.91 11.39 10.24
C SER A 111 2.56 10.47 9.08
N LEU A 112 3.17 9.28 9.03
CA LEU A 112 2.79 8.24 8.07
C LEU A 112 1.34 7.77 8.28
N LEU A 113 0.89 7.67 9.53
CA LEU A 113 -0.50 7.34 9.86
C LEU A 113 -1.46 8.44 9.39
N GLY A 114 -1.14 9.72 9.62
CA GLY A 114 -1.94 10.85 9.12
C GLY A 114 -2.07 10.83 7.61
N MET A 115 -0.95 10.65 6.90
CA MET A 115 -0.91 10.52 5.44
C MET A 115 -1.77 9.35 4.94
N THR A 116 -1.55 8.14 5.48
CA THR A 116 -2.25 6.93 4.99
C THR A 116 -3.73 6.93 5.35
N SER A 117 -4.12 7.51 6.49
CA SER A 117 -5.55 7.70 6.83
C SER A 117 -6.21 8.66 5.85
N SER A 118 -5.58 9.80 5.56
CA SER A 118 -6.03 10.76 4.54
C SER A 118 -6.15 10.13 3.15
N PHE A 119 -5.24 9.22 2.79
CA PHE A 119 -5.35 8.45 1.55
C PHE A 119 -6.61 7.58 1.53
N TYR A 120 -6.86 6.80 2.58
CA TYR A 120 -8.04 5.92 2.61
C TYR A 120 -9.35 6.70 2.65
N ASP A 121 -9.40 7.85 3.34
CA ASP A 121 -10.55 8.76 3.28
C ASP A 121 -10.85 9.18 1.83
N LYS A 122 -9.81 9.51 1.06
CA LYS A 122 -9.95 9.83 -0.38
C LYS A 122 -10.36 8.60 -1.19
N ALA A 123 -9.78 7.43 -0.91
CA ALA A 123 -10.05 6.18 -1.65
C ALA A 123 -11.47 5.65 -1.42
N PHE A 124 -12.02 5.75 -0.22
CA PHE A 124 -13.41 5.39 0.09
C PHE A 124 -14.43 6.21 -0.70
N GLN A 125 -14.04 7.41 -1.13
CA GLN A 125 -14.87 8.35 -1.87
C GLN A 125 -14.72 8.20 -3.40
N ASP A 126 -13.75 7.41 -3.88
CA ASP A 126 -13.50 7.16 -5.30
C ASP A 126 -14.19 5.85 -5.75
N ALA A 127 -15.07 5.93 -6.75
CA ALA A 127 -15.82 4.76 -7.22
C ALA A 127 -14.96 3.70 -7.94
N THR A 128 -13.75 4.05 -8.36
CA THR A 128 -12.75 3.11 -8.90
C THR A 128 -12.11 2.34 -7.77
N LEU A 129 -11.64 3.01 -6.71
CA LEU A 129 -10.91 2.34 -5.61
C LEU A 129 -11.84 1.68 -4.59
N ASP A 130 -12.99 2.27 -4.27
CA ASP A 130 -13.88 1.75 -3.22
C ASP A 130 -14.32 0.30 -3.48
N ARG A 131 -14.47 -0.09 -4.76
CA ARG A 131 -14.84 -1.47 -5.12
C ARG A 131 -13.79 -2.49 -4.66
N PHE A 132 -12.55 -2.08 -4.46
CA PHE A 132 -11.46 -2.94 -3.97
C PHE A 132 -11.39 -2.97 -2.44
N ILE A 133 -12.10 -2.06 -1.77
CA ILE A 133 -12.05 -1.92 -0.32
C ILE A 133 -13.27 -2.63 0.27
N ARG A 134 -13.04 -3.82 0.83
CA ARG A 134 -14.13 -4.68 1.35
C ARG A 134 -14.95 -3.99 2.45
N SER A 135 -14.27 -3.35 3.40
CA SER A 135 -14.85 -2.75 4.60
C SER A 135 -14.15 -1.43 4.89
N HIS A 136 -14.90 -0.36 5.15
CA HIS A 136 -14.32 0.92 5.59
C HIS A 136 -13.93 0.92 7.07
N ALA A 137 -14.41 -0.06 7.84
CA ALA A 137 -14.13 -0.18 9.27
C ALA A 137 -12.79 -0.86 9.56
N ASP A 138 -12.14 -1.46 8.56
CA ASP A 138 -10.83 -2.09 8.76
C ASP A 138 -9.77 -1.00 8.95
N PRO A 139 -8.72 -1.24 9.77
CA PRO A 139 -7.69 -0.26 10.08
C PRO A 139 -6.66 -0.13 8.93
N HIS A 140 -7.14 0.23 7.73
CA HIS A 140 -6.35 0.26 6.51
C HIS A 140 -5.17 1.22 6.58
N GLY A 141 -5.41 2.45 7.04
CA GLY A 141 -4.38 3.47 7.21
C GLY A 141 -3.29 3.01 8.18
N GLU A 142 -3.68 2.49 9.35
CA GLU A 142 -2.76 2.00 10.37
C GLU A 142 -1.90 0.83 9.90
N ARG A 143 -2.49 -0.15 9.21
CA ARG A 143 -1.73 -1.26 8.64
C ARG A 143 -0.74 -0.77 7.59
N PHE A 144 -1.16 0.18 6.75
CA PHE A 144 -0.32 0.70 5.69
C PHE A 144 0.84 1.56 6.24
N SER A 145 0.59 2.42 7.22
CA SER A 145 1.64 3.25 7.84
C SER A 145 2.70 2.41 8.53
N LYS A 146 2.30 1.37 9.28
CA LYS A 146 3.24 0.42 9.90
C LYS A 146 4.07 -0.33 8.85
N TRP A 147 3.46 -0.74 7.74
CA TRP A 147 4.18 -1.37 6.63
C TRP A 147 5.20 -0.43 5.99
N ILE A 148 4.81 0.82 5.68
CA ILE A 148 5.74 1.83 5.15
C ILE A 148 6.88 2.05 6.14
N HIS A 149 6.56 2.29 7.41
CA HIS A 149 7.54 2.51 8.46
C HIS A 149 8.54 1.37 8.54
N ALA A 150 8.08 0.11 8.56
CA ALA A 150 8.96 -1.06 8.55
C ALA A 150 9.85 -1.12 7.29
N LYS A 151 9.33 -0.77 6.11
CA LYS A 151 10.10 -0.76 4.85
C LYS A 151 11.19 0.32 4.81
N LEU A 152 10.93 1.48 5.42
CA LEU A 152 11.84 2.62 5.36
C LEU A 152 12.83 2.67 6.52
N THR A 153 12.49 2.07 7.67
CA THR A 153 13.32 2.13 8.88
C THR A 153 13.94 0.78 9.27
N GLY A 154 13.40 -0.34 8.78
CA GLY A 154 13.77 -1.67 9.26
C GLY A 154 13.12 -2.06 10.60
N SER A 155 12.22 -1.23 11.13
CA SER A 155 11.44 -1.53 12.34
C SER A 155 10.61 -2.81 12.22
N ASP A 156 10.44 -3.53 13.34
CA ASP A 156 9.61 -4.75 13.40
C ASP A 156 8.13 -4.48 13.67
N VAL A 157 7.71 -3.21 13.79
CA VAL A 157 6.33 -2.81 14.18
C VAL A 157 5.26 -3.49 13.32
N TRP A 158 5.47 -3.60 12.01
CA TRP A 158 4.55 -4.30 11.10
C TRP A 158 4.47 -5.80 11.37
N ASN A 159 5.60 -6.45 11.66
CA ASN A 159 5.63 -7.88 11.88
C ASN A 159 5.04 -8.25 13.24
N GLU A 160 5.32 -7.44 14.28
CA GLU A 160 4.69 -7.58 15.59
C GLU A 160 3.17 -7.49 15.49
N ASP A 161 2.69 -6.44 14.83
CA ASP A 161 1.28 -6.18 14.58
C ASP A 161 0.63 -7.31 13.76
N ARG A 162 1.32 -7.82 12.72
CA ARG A 162 0.86 -8.99 11.95
C ARG A 162 0.79 -10.27 12.79
N ARG A 163 1.78 -10.52 13.65
CA ARG A 163 1.79 -11.69 14.54
C ARG A 163 0.63 -11.67 15.55
N ALA A 164 0.12 -10.49 15.90
CA ALA A 164 -1.07 -10.36 16.75
C ALA A 164 -2.39 -10.66 16.02
N ARG A 165 -2.40 -10.64 14.67
CA ARG A 165 -3.60 -10.77 13.82
C ARG A 165 -3.79 -12.14 13.16
N VAL A 166 -3.20 -13.21 13.69
CA VAL A 166 -3.19 -14.54 13.02
C VAL A 166 -4.59 -15.06 12.66
N HIS A 167 -5.63 -14.61 13.36
CA HIS A 167 -7.02 -15.02 13.12
C HIS A 167 -7.83 -14.03 12.27
N GLU A 168 -7.22 -12.95 11.78
CA GLU A 168 -7.91 -12.00 10.90
C GLU A 168 -7.83 -12.44 9.44
N PRO A 169 -8.93 -12.36 8.67
CA PRO A 169 -8.94 -12.70 7.24
C PRO A 169 -7.95 -11.88 6.41
N VAL A 170 -7.69 -10.63 6.81
CA VAL A 170 -6.70 -9.74 6.21
C VAL A 170 -5.64 -9.43 7.26
N HIS A 171 -4.56 -10.20 7.25
CA HIS A 171 -3.50 -10.12 8.26
C HIS A 171 -2.16 -9.61 7.69
N ASP A 172 -1.96 -9.71 6.38
CA ASP A 172 -0.76 -9.27 5.68
C ASP A 172 -1.03 -8.63 4.29
N ARG A 173 0.04 -8.25 3.58
CA ARG A 173 -0.06 -7.62 2.24
C ARG A 173 -0.79 -8.54 1.26
N THR A 174 -0.42 -9.82 1.22
CA THR A 174 -0.92 -10.76 0.20
C THR A 174 -2.41 -11.01 0.40
N SER A 175 -2.82 -11.36 1.62
CA SER A 175 -4.23 -11.54 1.99
C SER A 175 -5.06 -10.28 1.74
N ALA A 176 -4.51 -9.09 2.00
CA ALA A 176 -5.18 -7.82 1.69
C ALA A 176 -5.46 -7.64 0.18
N HIS A 177 -4.46 -7.90 -0.68
CA HIS A 177 -4.65 -7.75 -2.13
C HIS A 177 -5.54 -8.85 -2.72
N VAL A 178 -5.47 -10.09 -2.22
CA VAL A 178 -6.41 -11.15 -2.58
C VAL A 178 -7.85 -10.75 -2.22
N ALA A 179 -8.07 -10.22 -1.01
CA ALA A 179 -9.37 -9.72 -0.60
C ALA A 179 -9.87 -8.57 -1.50
N ALA A 180 -8.97 -7.68 -1.94
CA ALA A 180 -9.30 -6.63 -2.89
C ALA A 180 -9.69 -7.19 -4.26
N TRP A 181 -8.91 -8.15 -4.80
CA TRP A 181 -9.21 -8.76 -6.09
C TRP A 181 -10.54 -9.52 -6.07
N HIS A 182 -10.87 -10.19 -4.97
CA HIS A 182 -12.11 -10.95 -4.83
C HIS A 182 -13.24 -10.15 -4.17
N SER A 183 -13.10 -8.84 -4.03
CA SER A 183 -14.09 -8.00 -3.34
C SER A 183 -15.50 -8.18 -3.94
N PRO A 184 -16.53 -8.39 -3.10
CA PRO A 184 -17.90 -8.55 -3.55
C PRO A 184 -18.50 -7.27 -4.16
N LYS A 185 -17.89 -6.10 -3.89
CA LYS A 185 -18.28 -4.82 -4.51
C LYS A 185 -17.95 -4.77 -6.01
N ARG A 186 -17.08 -5.65 -6.50
CA ARG A 186 -16.72 -5.73 -7.93
C ARG A 186 -17.77 -6.51 -8.73
N PRO A 187 -17.99 -6.16 -10.02
CA PRO A 187 -18.78 -6.97 -10.93
C PRO A 187 -18.30 -8.42 -10.96
N ALA A 188 -19.21 -9.38 -11.03
CA ALA A 188 -18.88 -10.80 -10.98
C ALA A 188 -17.86 -11.21 -12.05
N SER A 189 -17.93 -10.61 -13.24
CA SER A 189 -17.00 -10.82 -14.36
C SER A 189 -15.58 -10.26 -14.12
N GLU A 190 -15.38 -9.44 -13.09
CA GLU A 190 -14.08 -8.82 -12.77
C GLU A 190 -13.45 -9.37 -11.48
N ARG A 191 -14.18 -10.14 -10.67
CA ARG A 191 -13.63 -10.70 -9.42
C ARG A 191 -12.47 -11.66 -9.72
N GLY A 192 -11.38 -11.53 -8.97
CA GLY A 192 -10.12 -12.24 -9.19
C GLY A 192 -9.19 -11.59 -10.20
N ARG A 193 -9.63 -10.58 -10.97
CA ARG A 193 -8.75 -9.82 -11.86
C ARG A 193 -7.82 -8.93 -11.03
N HIS A 194 -6.52 -9.01 -11.30
CA HIS A 194 -5.51 -8.11 -10.72
C HIS A 194 -5.72 -6.65 -11.16
N PHE A 195 -5.05 -5.72 -10.48
CA PHE A 195 -5.13 -4.29 -10.81
C PHE A 195 -4.67 -4.02 -12.25
N LYS A 196 -5.25 -2.98 -12.84
CA LYS A 196 -4.88 -2.47 -14.17
C LYS A 196 -4.23 -1.10 -14.07
N LEU A 197 -3.61 -0.69 -15.16
CA LEU A 197 -2.82 0.53 -15.22
C LEU A 197 -3.61 1.76 -14.75
N ASP A 198 -4.84 1.91 -15.24
CA ASP A 198 -5.70 3.02 -14.87
C ASP A 198 -6.06 3.00 -13.37
N GLU A 199 -6.38 1.83 -12.81
CA GLU A 199 -6.63 1.64 -11.38
C GLU A 199 -5.38 1.99 -10.53
N CYS A 200 -4.19 1.57 -10.96
CA CYS A 200 -2.92 1.92 -10.32
C CYS A 200 -2.64 3.42 -10.38
N ARG A 201 -2.94 4.08 -11.51
CA ARG A 201 -2.78 5.53 -11.66
C ARG A 201 -3.75 6.30 -10.76
N VAL A 202 -5.02 5.88 -10.66
CA VAL A 202 -5.98 6.46 -9.70
C VAL A 202 -5.47 6.31 -8.26
N TRP A 203 -4.98 5.12 -7.91
CA TRP A 203 -4.38 4.86 -6.60
C TRP A 203 -3.22 5.82 -6.31
N MET A 204 -2.25 5.92 -7.24
CA MET A 204 -1.07 6.79 -7.07
C MET A 204 -1.46 8.26 -6.93
N ARG A 205 -2.38 8.76 -7.75
CA ARG A 205 -2.83 10.16 -7.70
C ARG A 205 -3.49 10.51 -6.37
N LEU A 206 -4.38 9.66 -5.84
CA LEU A 206 -5.01 9.90 -4.53
C LEU A 206 -4.01 9.74 -3.38
N HIS A 207 -3.09 8.79 -3.48
CA HIS A 207 -2.04 8.57 -2.48
C HIS A 207 -1.06 9.75 -2.42
N PHE A 208 -0.63 10.26 -3.57
CA PHE A 208 0.24 11.42 -3.65
C PHE A 208 -0.45 12.73 -3.29
N TRP A 209 -1.76 12.84 -3.51
CA TRP A 209 -2.53 13.93 -2.92
C TRP A 209 -2.53 13.87 -1.39
N ALA A 210 -2.72 12.69 -0.79
CA ALA A 210 -2.63 12.53 0.66
C ALA A 210 -1.22 12.82 1.21
N LEU A 211 -0.16 12.39 0.50
CA LEU A 211 1.23 12.76 0.81
C LEU A 211 1.41 14.28 0.86
N ARG A 212 0.86 14.99 -0.12
CA ARG A 212 0.98 16.45 -0.20
C ARG A 212 0.22 17.16 0.92
N ASP A 213 -0.99 16.72 1.23
CA ASP A 213 -1.80 17.32 2.29
C ASP A 213 -1.20 17.10 3.69
N ALA A 214 -0.59 15.93 3.94
CA ALA A 214 -0.14 15.53 5.26
C ALA A 214 1.33 15.87 5.56
N ILE A 215 2.20 15.88 4.54
CA ILE A 215 3.64 16.08 4.67
C ILE A 215 4.07 17.20 3.72
N GLY A 216 3.91 16.99 2.41
CA GLY A 216 4.23 18.01 1.41
C GLY A 216 5.72 18.40 1.32
N GLU A 217 6.05 19.14 0.27
CA GLU A 217 7.44 19.56 -0.03
C GLU A 217 7.95 20.63 0.94
N THR A 218 7.06 21.33 1.64
CA THR A 218 7.43 22.36 2.61
C THR A 218 7.94 21.77 3.93
N THR A 219 7.51 20.55 4.29
CA THR A 219 7.98 19.85 5.49
C THR A 219 9.26 19.06 5.20
N SER A 220 9.29 18.30 4.10
CA SER A 220 10.48 17.55 3.70
C SER A 220 10.50 17.28 2.20
N PRO A 221 11.20 18.11 1.39
CA PRO A 221 11.30 17.85 -0.05
C PRO A 221 12.09 16.56 -0.34
N SER A 222 13.03 16.21 0.52
CA SER A 222 13.84 14.99 0.44
C SER A 222 13.00 13.72 0.66
N PHE A 223 12.13 13.71 1.69
CA PHE A 223 11.23 12.59 1.93
C PHE A 223 10.27 12.42 0.78
N VAL A 224 9.68 13.51 0.28
CA VAL A 224 8.73 13.47 -0.83
C VAL A 224 9.34 12.84 -2.08
N ASP A 225 10.52 13.31 -2.51
CA ASP A 225 11.21 12.74 -3.68
C ASP A 225 11.51 11.25 -3.51
N PHE A 226 12.12 10.89 -2.37
CA PHE A 226 12.41 9.50 -2.02
C PHE A 226 11.13 8.65 -2.03
N TYR A 227 10.05 9.15 -1.44
CA TYR A 227 8.81 8.42 -1.26
C TYR A 227 8.07 8.20 -2.59
N VAL A 228 8.10 9.16 -3.52
CA VAL A 228 7.56 8.99 -4.88
C VAL A 228 8.32 7.89 -5.63
N ARG A 229 9.65 7.86 -5.53
CA ARG A 229 10.50 6.79 -6.09
C ARG A 229 10.21 5.43 -5.44
N PHE A 230 10.10 5.39 -4.12
CA PHE A 230 9.74 4.20 -3.35
C PHE A 230 8.38 3.62 -3.79
N ILE A 231 7.35 4.45 -3.94
CA ILE A 231 6.04 4.00 -4.45
C ILE A 231 6.14 3.55 -5.90
N GLY A 232 6.92 4.24 -6.74
CA GLY A 232 7.21 3.83 -8.11
C GLY A 232 7.84 2.43 -8.20
N HIS A 233 8.66 2.03 -7.22
CA HIS A 233 9.18 0.66 -7.13
C HIS A 233 8.07 -0.32 -6.79
N PHE A 234 7.32 -0.07 -5.71
CA PHE A 234 6.34 -1.03 -5.21
C PHE A 234 5.10 -1.19 -6.10
N ILE A 235 4.71 -0.14 -6.85
CA ILE A 235 3.57 -0.25 -7.76
C ILE A 235 3.84 -1.23 -8.91
N ARG A 236 5.11 -1.44 -9.27
CA ARG A 236 5.56 -2.38 -10.32
C ARG A 236 5.10 -3.82 -10.08
N VAL A 237 4.95 -4.22 -8.81
CA VAL A 237 4.49 -5.58 -8.44
C VAL A 237 3.05 -5.82 -8.88
N TYR A 238 2.24 -4.77 -8.95
CA TYR A 238 0.83 -4.85 -9.31
C TYR A 238 0.62 -4.65 -10.80
N GLU A 239 1.34 -3.71 -11.39
CA GLU A 239 1.26 -3.39 -12.81
C GLU A 239 2.63 -2.86 -13.27
N GLY A 240 3.25 -3.56 -14.24
CA GLY A 240 4.64 -3.32 -14.63
C GLY A 240 4.92 -2.02 -15.39
N ALA A 241 3.93 -1.44 -16.06
CA ALA A 241 3.99 -0.17 -16.78
C ALA A 241 3.65 1.04 -15.88
N ALA A 242 2.99 0.83 -14.73
CA ALA A 242 2.62 1.88 -13.79
C ALA A 242 3.78 2.76 -13.28
N PRO A 243 5.02 2.27 -13.08
CA PRO A 243 6.12 3.12 -12.59
C PRO A 243 6.36 4.38 -13.41
N ALA A 244 6.22 4.32 -14.75
CA ALA A 244 6.42 5.49 -15.63
C ALA A 244 5.48 6.66 -15.29
N PHE A 245 4.35 6.39 -14.63
CA PHE A 245 3.32 7.38 -14.31
C PHE A 245 3.40 7.92 -12.87
N ALA A 246 4.37 7.49 -12.07
CA ALA A 246 4.45 7.94 -10.67
C ALA A 246 4.78 9.44 -10.57
N ARG A 247 5.74 9.94 -11.37
CA ARG A 247 6.05 11.37 -11.47
C ARG A 247 4.85 12.19 -11.96
N ASP A 248 4.16 11.72 -13.00
CA ASP A 248 2.90 12.30 -13.49
C ASP A 248 1.82 12.36 -12.42
N SER A 249 1.60 11.26 -11.71
CA SER A 249 0.60 11.16 -10.66
C SER A 249 0.91 12.13 -9.51
N TYR A 250 2.19 12.32 -9.19
CA TYR A 250 2.63 13.29 -8.20
C TYR A 250 2.39 14.74 -8.66
N ARG A 251 2.74 15.08 -9.91
CA ARG A 251 2.44 16.39 -10.52
C ARG A 251 0.94 16.67 -10.57
N TRP A 252 0.14 15.67 -10.95
CA TRP A 252 -1.32 15.79 -10.99
C TRP A 252 -1.89 16.25 -9.65
N SER A 253 -1.36 15.72 -8.54
CA SER A 253 -1.79 16.07 -7.18
C SER A 253 -1.45 17.50 -6.75
N ALA A 254 -0.50 18.16 -7.43
CA ALA A 254 -0.12 19.55 -7.15
C ALA A 254 -1.11 20.57 -7.73
N ASP A 255 -1.83 20.19 -8.80
CA ASP A 255 -2.72 21.12 -9.51
C ASP A 255 -4.12 21.13 -8.89
N ARG A 256 -4.51 22.27 -8.31
CA ARG A 256 -5.84 22.48 -7.74
C ARG A 256 -6.96 22.36 -8.76
N LYS A 257 -6.69 22.62 -10.05
CA LYS A 257 -7.67 22.42 -11.13
C LYS A 257 -7.97 20.95 -11.31
N ASN A 258 -6.95 20.09 -11.35
CA ASN A 258 -7.10 18.64 -11.43
C ASN A 258 -7.97 18.09 -10.29
N ILE A 259 -7.69 18.50 -9.04
CA ILE A 259 -8.49 18.10 -7.88
C ILE A 259 -9.94 18.59 -8.00
N SER A 260 -10.13 19.85 -8.41
CA SER A 260 -11.46 20.44 -8.57
C SER A 260 -12.27 19.74 -9.66
N GLU A 261 -11.65 19.41 -10.79
CA GLU A 261 -12.27 18.66 -11.88
C GLU A 261 -12.59 17.23 -11.48
N TYR A 262 -11.69 16.55 -10.78
CA TYR A 262 -11.95 15.23 -10.20
C TYR A 262 -13.19 15.23 -9.31
N ILE A 263 -13.29 16.19 -8.39
CA ILE A 263 -14.46 16.35 -7.51
C ILE A 263 -15.72 16.67 -8.33
N LYS A 264 -15.66 17.62 -9.25
CA LYS A 264 -16.78 18.02 -10.13
C LYS A 264 -17.28 16.85 -10.99
N ASN A 265 -16.38 15.95 -11.39
CA ASN A 265 -16.68 14.76 -12.17
C ASN A 265 -17.25 13.61 -11.33
N GLY A 266 -17.66 13.88 -10.08
CA GLY A 266 -18.18 12.86 -9.16
C GLY A 266 -17.09 11.92 -8.66
N ARG A 267 -15.87 12.46 -8.46
CA ARG A 267 -14.69 11.71 -7.99
C ARG A 267 -14.33 10.56 -8.93
N LYS A 268 -14.16 10.93 -10.20
CA LYS A 268 -13.77 10.00 -11.27
C LYS A 268 -12.72 10.65 -12.18
N MET A 269 -11.56 10.01 -12.30
CA MET A 269 -10.44 10.48 -13.14
C MET A 269 -10.67 10.08 -14.61
N ARG A 270 -11.47 10.88 -15.32
CA ARG A 270 -11.84 10.64 -16.72
C ARG A 270 -10.66 10.71 -17.68
N ASP A 271 -9.59 11.38 -17.27
CA ASP A 271 -8.33 11.52 -17.99
C ASP A 271 -7.40 10.30 -17.79
N VAL A 272 -7.80 9.31 -16.99
CA VAL A 272 -7.02 8.08 -16.73
C VAL A 272 -7.79 6.83 -17.12
N LEU A 273 -9.08 6.77 -16.76
CA LEU A 273 -9.88 5.57 -16.89
C LEU A 273 -10.17 5.21 -18.35
N GLY A 274 -9.89 3.96 -18.71
CA GLY A 274 -10.20 3.42 -20.04
C GLY A 274 -9.19 3.76 -21.15
N LEU A 275 -8.07 4.41 -20.81
CA LEU A 275 -7.00 4.64 -21.77
C LEU A 275 -6.20 3.36 -22.05
N SER A 276 -5.81 3.18 -23.31
CA SER A 276 -4.76 2.23 -23.67
C SER A 276 -3.40 2.69 -23.12
N LEU A 277 -2.43 1.77 -23.08
CA LEU A 277 -1.05 2.12 -22.68
C LEU A 277 -0.46 3.21 -23.59
N SER A 278 -0.69 3.14 -24.90
CA SER A 278 -0.17 4.14 -25.84
C SER A 278 -0.78 5.52 -25.60
N GLU A 279 -2.08 5.61 -25.33
CA GLU A 279 -2.75 6.87 -25.00
C GLU A 279 -2.25 7.41 -23.67
N ALA A 280 -2.08 6.55 -22.66
CA ALA A 280 -1.56 6.93 -21.35
C ALA A 280 -0.13 7.45 -21.46
N LEU A 281 0.76 6.75 -22.16
CA LEU A 281 2.15 7.20 -22.38
C LEU A 281 2.22 8.54 -23.11
N GLY A 282 1.28 8.82 -24.02
CA GLY A 282 1.16 10.13 -24.67
C GLY A 282 0.78 11.29 -23.74
N GLN A 283 0.43 11.03 -22.47
CA GLN A 283 0.11 12.05 -21.47
C GLN A 283 1.33 12.51 -20.66
N ILE A 284 2.45 11.80 -20.74
CA ILE A 284 3.67 12.10 -19.98
C ILE A 284 4.80 12.53 -20.93
N PRO A 285 5.82 13.25 -20.44
CA PRO A 285 6.96 13.62 -21.26
C PRO A 285 7.66 12.37 -21.85
N GLU A 286 8.19 12.49 -23.07
CA GLU A 286 8.80 11.37 -23.81
C GLU A 286 9.99 10.78 -23.05
N GLU A 287 10.77 11.63 -22.39
CA GLU A 287 11.87 11.24 -21.52
C GLU A 287 11.42 10.40 -20.33
N GLU A 288 10.20 10.60 -19.81
CA GLU A 288 9.66 9.78 -18.73
C GLU A 288 9.04 8.48 -19.26
N ALA A 289 8.41 8.54 -20.44
CA ALA A 289 7.81 7.38 -21.09
C ALA A 289 8.83 6.30 -21.49
N THR A 290 10.07 6.71 -21.74
CA THR A 290 11.17 5.85 -22.18
C THR A 290 12.19 5.53 -21.08
N ASP A 291 11.98 6.07 -19.88
CA ASP A 291 12.87 5.88 -18.73
C ASP A 291 12.74 4.46 -18.15
N ASN A 292 13.77 3.64 -18.36
CA ASN A 292 13.84 2.27 -17.85
C ASN A 292 14.68 2.14 -16.57
N VAL A 293 15.25 3.23 -16.07
CA VAL A 293 16.16 3.25 -14.92
C VAL A 293 15.45 3.75 -13.66
N TRP A 294 14.57 4.74 -13.82
CA TRP A 294 13.71 5.23 -12.74
C TRP A 294 12.86 4.07 -12.16
N PRO A 295 12.71 3.94 -10.82
CA PRO A 295 12.97 4.94 -9.77
C PRO A 295 14.29 4.81 -8.99
N TYR A 296 15.23 3.94 -9.38
CA TYR A 296 16.29 3.52 -8.45
C TYR A 296 17.40 4.54 -8.28
N ASP A 297 18.18 4.80 -9.32
CA ASP A 297 19.12 5.92 -9.53
C ASP A 297 19.62 5.77 -10.99
N ALA A 298 20.03 6.86 -11.65
CA ALA A 298 20.79 6.82 -12.91
C ALA A 298 22.30 6.88 -12.65
#